data_AF-A0A0Q7F3B4-F1
#
_entry.id   AF-A0A0Q7F3B4-F1
#
_cell.length_a   1.000
_cell.length_b   1.000
_cell.length_c   1.000
_cell.angle_alpha   90.00
_cell.angle_beta   90.00
_cell.angle_gamma   90.00
#
_symmetry.space_group_name_H-M   'P 1'
#
loop_
_entity.id
_entity.type
_entity.pdbx_description
1 polymer ?
#
loop_
_entity_poly.entity_id
_entity_poly.type
_entity_poly.pdbx_seq_one_letter_code
_entity_poly.pdbx_strand_id
1 'polypeptide(L)'
;MKVSLTVQGWEFDAGDGSTVLMAAQQAGIRLPSSCRNGTCRTCLCHMGSGTVRYLVEWPGLSADEKREGYILPCVAVAESDLALAVPAARRIEAGR
;
A
#
# COMPACT_ATOMS: atom_id res chain seq x y z
N MET A 1 11.38 6.34 1.39
CA MET A 1 11.15 5.24 2.34
C MET A 1 11.05 3.93 1.57
N LYS A 2 11.52 2.82 2.12
CA LYS A 2 11.48 1.52 1.45
C LYS A 2 10.20 0.76 1.80
N VAL A 3 9.58 0.12 0.82
CA VAL A 3 8.41 -0.75 1.01
C VAL A 3 8.76 -2.14 0.52
N SER A 4 8.62 -3.13 1.41
CA SER A 4 8.88 -4.54 1.14
C SER A 4 7.57 -5.33 1.13
N LEU A 5 7.29 -6.02 0.04
CA LEU A 5 6.17 -6.95 -0.09
C LEU A 5 6.59 -8.34 0.40
N THR A 6 6.29 -8.64 1.66
CA THR A 6 6.84 -9.80 2.38
C THR A 6 6.46 -11.14 1.77
N VAL A 7 5.29 -11.23 1.13
CA VAL A 7 4.80 -12.46 0.49
C VAL A 7 5.58 -12.78 -0.78
N GLN A 8 6.01 -11.76 -1.54
CA GLN A 8 6.73 -11.94 -2.80
C GLN A 8 8.24 -11.73 -2.70
N GLY A 9 8.73 -11.12 -1.62
CA GLY A 9 10.12 -10.68 -1.49
C GLY A 9 10.47 -9.53 -2.45
N TRP A 10 9.50 -8.71 -2.84
CA TRP A 10 9.73 -7.57 -3.73
C TRP A 10 9.88 -6.29 -2.93
N GLU A 11 10.66 -5.35 -3.45
CA GLU A 11 10.93 -4.09 -2.79
C GLU A 11 10.82 -2.94 -3.78
N PHE A 12 10.33 -1.80 -3.29
CA PHE A 12 10.27 -0.55 -4.06
C PHE A 12 10.39 0.66 -3.14
N ASP A 13 10.75 1.80 -3.72
CA ASP A 13 10.85 3.05 -2.98
C ASP A 13 9.51 3.81 -3.03
N ALA A 14 9.00 4.16 -1.85
CA ALA A 14 7.93 5.13 -1.68
C ALA A 14 8.56 6.52 -1.51
N GLY A 15 8.46 7.32 -2.57
CA GLY A 15 8.92 8.71 -2.58
C GLY A 15 8.01 9.62 -1.76
N ASP A 16 8.57 10.74 -1.32
CA ASP A 16 7.90 11.68 -0.42
C ASP A 16 6.63 12.26 -1.06
N GLY A 17 5.48 12.01 -0.41
CA GLY A 17 4.17 12.53 -0.81
C GLY A 17 3.38 11.66 -1.79
N SER A 18 3.97 10.61 -2.36
CA SER A 18 3.23 9.63 -3.18
C SER A 18 2.54 8.57 -2.32
N THR A 19 1.37 8.09 -2.76
CA THR A 19 0.72 6.98 -2.07
C THR A 19 1.48 5.68 -2.33
N VAL A 20 1.42 4.74 -1.38
CA VAL A 20 2.06 3.43 -1.51
C VAL A 20 1.62 2.71 -2.79
N LEU A 21 0.34 2.86 -3.19
CA LEU A 21 -0.18 2.33 -4.45
C LEU A 21 0.49 2.95 -5.68
N MET A 22 0.71 4.26 -5.69
CA MET A 22 1.37 4.95 -6.80
C MET A 22 2.84 4.56 -6.91
N ALA A 23 3.54 4.52 -5.77
CA ALA A 23 4.93 4.08 -5.70
C ALA A 23 5.11 2.64 -6.23
N ALA A 24 4.22 1.72 -5.82
CA ALA A 24 4.22 0.36 -6.35
C ALA A 24 4.04 0.34 -7.88
N GLN A 25 3.08 1.12 -8.40
CA GLN A 25 2.81 1.18 -9.85
C GLN A 25 4.01 1.72 -10.63
N GLN A 26 4.69 2.75 -10.12
CA GLN A 26 5.91 3.30 -10.73
C GLN A 26 7.06 2.29 -10.74
N ALA A 27 7.11 1.41 -9.74
CA ALA A 27 8.07 0.31 -9.67
C ALA A 27 7.66 -0.94 -10.50
N GLY A 28 6.60 -0.84 -11.32
CA GLY A 28 6.13 -1.98 -12.12
C GLY A 28 5.41 -3.05 -11.30
N ILE A 29 4.84 -2.67 -10.15
CA ILE A 29 4.07 -3.55 -9.27
C ILE A 29 2.62 -3.09 -9.19
N ARG A 30 1.70 -3.95 -9.61
CA ARG A 30 0.27 -3.75 -9.50
C ARG A 30 -0.24 -4.33 -8.19
N LEU A 31 -0.66 -3.45 -7.28
CA LEU A 31 -1.48 -3.84 -6.12
C LEU A 31 -2.97 -3.86 -6.50
N PRO A 32 -3.79 -4.72 -5.88
CA PRO A 32 -5.24 -4.70 -6.03
C PRO A 32 -5.79 -3.30 -5.75
N SER A 33 -6.60 -2.75 -6.64
CA SER A 33 -7.18 -1.42 -6.46
C SER A 33 -8.39 -1.22 -7.38
N SER A 34 -9.35 -0.41 -6.92
CA SER A 34 -10.54 -0.02 -7.70
C SER A 34 -10.81 1.48 -7.55
N CYS A 35 -11.46 1.93 -6.46
CA CYS A 35 -11.90 3.34 -6.30
C CYS A 35 -10.77 4.37 -6.12
N ARG A 36 -9.60 3.96 -5.58
CA ARG A 36 -8.46 4.81 -5.23
C ARG A 36 -8.78 6.04 -4.35
N ASN A 37 -9.88 6.00 -3.59
CA ASN A 37 -10.31 7.08 -2.70
C ASN A 37 -10.52 6.61 -1.24
N GLY A 38 -10.09 5.39 -0.92
CA GLY A 38 -10.16 4.85 0.44
C GLY A 38 -11.50 4.21 0.85
N THR A 39 -12.45 3.98 -0.07
CA THR A 39 -13.80 3.48 0.30
C THR A 39 -14.07 2.01 -0.07
N CYS A 40 -13.67 1.56 -1.27
CA CYS A 40 -14.04 0.22 -1.79
C CYS A 40 -13.33 -0.97 -1.12
N ARG A 41 -12.26 -0.70 -0.35
CA ARG A 41 -11.42 -1.71 0.32
C ARG A 41 -10.74 -2.75 -0.58
N THR A 42 -10.83 -2.67 -1.92
CA THR A 42 -10.11 -3.59 -2.83
C THR A 42 -8.61 -3.63 -2.59
N CYS A 43 -8.00 -2.51 -2.17
CA CYS A 43 -6.57 -2.42 -1.89
C CYS A 43 -6.17 -2.82 -0.48
N LEU A 44 -7.10 -3.22 0.38
CA LEU A 44 -6.83 -3.56 1.77
C LEU A 44 -5.71 -4.59 1.87
N CYS A 45 -4.71 -4.29 2.69
CA CYS A 45 -3.63 -5.21 3.00
C CYS A 45 -3.14 -5.02 4.43
N HIS A 46 -2.35 -5.98 4.90
CA HIS A 46 -1.77 -5.96 6.23
C HIS A 46 -0.35 -5.41 6.20
N MET A 47 -0.04 -4.50 7.11
CA MET A 47 1.26 -3.90 7.36
C MET A 47 1.87 -4.55 8.61
N GLY A 48 2.89 -5.39 8.42
CA GLY A 48 3.60 -6.06 9.51
C GLY A 48 4.56 -5.15 10.27
N SER A 49 5.03 -4.08 9.65
CA SER A 49 5.85 -3.05 10.30
C SER A 49 5.78 -1.71 9.57
N GLY A 50 6.07 -0.65 10.30
CA GLY A 50 6.15 0.71 9.80
C GLY A 50 4.96 1.59 10.18
N THR A 51 4.93 2.80 9.63
CA THR A 51 3.91 3.81 9.90
C THR A 51 3.51 4.52 8.61
N VAL A 52 2.23 4.89 8.53
CA VAL A 52 1.66 5.59 7.39
C VAL A 52 0.77 6.72 7.86
N ARG A 53 0.73 7.81 7.09
CA ARG A 53 -0.37 8.79 7.17
C ARG A 53 -1.35 8.60 6.04
N TYR A 54 -2.59 9.00 6.27
CA TYR A 54 -3.64 8.96 5.25
C TYR A 54 -3.86 10.35 4.65
N LEU A 55 -4.03 10.40 3.33
CA LEU A 55 -4.41 11.63 2.60
C LEU A 55 -5.91 11.95 2.72
N VAL A 56 -6.69 11.03 3.29
CA VAL A 56 -8.11 11.18 3.57
C VAL A 56 -8.34 11.13 5.08
N GLU A 57 -9.29 11.92 5.56
CA GLU A 57 -9.61 12.00 6.99
C GLU A 57 -10.20 10.67 7.51
N TRP A 58 -11.08 10.07 6.71
CA TRP A 58 -11.82 8.86 7.07
C TRP A 58 -11.58 7.75 6.03
N PRO A 59 -10.45 7.04 6.08
CA PRO A 59 -10.30 5.82 5.29
C PRO A 59 -11.35 4.81 5.75
N GLY A 60 -11.84 3.95 4.85
CA GLY A 60 -12.79 2.86 5.13
C GLY A 60 -12.18 1.72 5.95
N LEU A 61 -11.53 2.07 7.05
CA LEU A 61 -10.87 1.24 8.05
C LEU A 61 -11.44 1.55 9.43
N SER A 62 -11.82 0.51 10.17
CA SER A 62 -12.17 0.65 11.58
C SER A 62 -10.93 0.91 12.45
N ALA A 63 -11.16 1.32 13.70
CA ALA A 63 -10.06 1.53 14.65
C ALA A 63 -9.33 0.21 15.00
N ASP A 64 -10.07 -0.90 15.10
CA ASP A 64 -9.51 -2.24 15.29
C ASP A 64 -8.62 -2.65 14.11
N GLU A 65 -9.09 -2.45 12.88
CA GLU A 65 -8.32 -2.77 11.67
C GLU A 65 -7.00 -1.99 11.63
N LYS A 66 -7.03 -0.70 11.97
CA LYS A 66 -5.80 0.12 12.07
C LYS A 66 -4.85 -0.42 13.13
N ARG A 67 -5.35 -0.87 14.29
CA ARG A 67 -4.53 -1.47 15.36
C ARG A 67 -3.96 -2.82 14.98
N GLU A 68 -4.70 -3.61 14.23
CA GLU A 68 -4.27 -4.90 13.68
C GLU A 68 -3.30 -4.74 12.50
N GLY A 69 -2.98 -3.51 12.08
CA GLY A 69 -2.04 -3.24 11.00
C GLY A 69 -2.65 -3.25 9.60
N TYR A 70 -3.98 -3.25 9.46
CA TYR A 70 -4.59 -3.11 8.13
C TYR A 70 -4.51 -1.67 7.62
N ILE A 71 -4.17 -1.55 6.33
CA ILE A 71 -4.02 -0.27 5.66
C ILE A 71 -4.72 -0.25 4.29
N LEU A 72 -4.98 0.97 3.80
CA LEU A 72 -5.43 1.22 2.43
C LEU A 72 -4.32 1.93 1.64
N PRO A 73 -3.43 1.20 0.94
CA PRO A 73 -2.26 1.76 0.27
C PRO A 73 -2.62 2.75 -0.85
N CYS A 74 -3.87 2.76 -1.31
CA CYS A 74 -4.34 3.74 -2.31
C CYS A 74 -4.41 5.18 -1.81
N VAL A 75 -4.50 5.38 -0.50
CA VAL A 75 -4.59 6.70 0.16
C VAL A 75 -3.58 6.84 1.30
N ALA A 76 -2.74 5.84 1.54
CA ALA A 76 -1.69 5.85 2.54
C ALA A 76 -0.37 6.33 1.94
N VAL A 77 0.34 7.19 2.67
CA VAL A 77 1.70 7.62 2.38
C VAL A 77 2.60 7.07 3.48
N ALA A 78 3.72 6.47 3.09
CA ALA A 78 4.71 5.98 4.03
C ALA A 78 5.26 7.12 4.90
N GLU A 79 5.51 6.83 6.18
CA GLU A 79 6.26 7.71 7.10
C GLU A 79 7.49 7.02 7.69
N SER A 80 7.63 5.72 7.43
CA SER A 80 8.82 4.93 7.68
C SER A 80 8.97 3.85 6.60
N ASP A 81 9.98 3.00 6.72
CA ASP A 81 10.02 1.77 5.93
C ASP A 81 8.84 0.87 6.32
N LEU A 82 8.25 0.19 5.33
CA LEU A 82 7.02 -0.60 5.48
C LEU A 82 7.26 -2.06 5.08
N ALA A 83 6.71 -2.99 5.85
CA ALA A 83 6.58 -4.40 5.46
C ALA A 83 5.10 -4.73 5.20
N LEU A 84 4.72 -5.00 3.96
CA LEU A 84 3.33 -5.23 3.55
C LEU A 84 3.10 -6.66 3.06
N ALA A 85 2.03 -7.28 3.54
CA ALA A 85 1.55 -8.56 3.03
C ALA A 85 0.43 -8.32 2.00
N VAL A 86 0.76 -8.44 0.72
CA VAL A 86 -0.19 -8.28 -0.40
C VAL A 86 -0.16 -9.50 -1.31
N PRO A 87 -0.84 -10.62 -0.97
CA PRO A 87 -0.77 -11.87 -1.75
C PRO A 87 -1.18 -11.71 -3.22
N ALA A 88 -2.09 -10.78 -3.51
CA ALA A 88 -2.60 -10.53 -4.86
C ALA A 88 -1.78 -9.48 -5.65
N ALA A 89 -0.62 -9.04 -5.16
CA ALA A 89 0.27 -8.17 -5.91
C ALA A 89 0.83 -8.90 -7.16
N ARG A 90 0.97 -8.17 -8.28
CA ARG A 90 1.50 -8.71 -9.54
C ARG A 90 2.57 -7.76 -10.08
N ARG A 91 3.67 -8.29 -10.62
CA ARG A 91 4.55 -7.50 -11.48
C ARG A 91 3.87 -7.28 -12.82
N ILE A 92 3.97 -6.07 -13.33
CA ILE A 92 3.56 -5.68 -14.67
C ILE A 92 4.83 -5.38 -15.44
N GLU A 93 5.14 -6.21 -16.42
CA GLU A 93 6.24 -5.92 -17.33
C GLU A 93 5.94 -4.64 -18.10
N ALA A 94 6.92 -3.75 -18.21
CA ALA A 94 6.81 -2.55 -19.01
C ALA A 94 6.73 -2.96 -20.50
N GLY A 95 5.52 -3.19 -20.98
CA GLY A 95 5.22 -3.34 -22.40
C GLY A 95 4.98 -4.78 -22.86
N ARG A 96 3.71 -5.19 -22.88
CA ARG A 96 3.09 -5.77 -24.09
C ARG A 96 1.59 -5.56 -24.08
#